data_AF-A0A833LGL4-F1
#
_entry.id   AF-A0A833LGL4-F1
#
_cell.length_a   1.000
_cell.length_b   1.000
_cell.length_c   1.000
_cell.angle_alpha   90.00
_cell.angle_beta   90.00
_cell.angle_gamma   90.00
#
_symmetry.space_group_name_H-M   'P 1'
#
loop_
_entity.id
_entity.type
_entity.pdbx_description
1 polymer ?
#
loop_
_entity_poly.entity_id
_entity_poly.type
_entity_poly.pdbx_seq_one_letter_code
_entity_poly.pdbx_strand_id
1 'polypeptide(L)' 'MYHDQALIPAKTLSFSETVNITLGLAFIRTSPDHGTALDIAGTGKADPSSLAAALRLAAELERNEAAA' A
#
# COMPACT_ATOMS: atom_id res chain seq x y z
N MET A 1 5.84 15.45 -14.26
CA MET A 1 6.20 14.03 -14.07
C MET A 1 4.92 13.24 -13.90
N TYR A 2 4.87 12.00 -14.40
CA TYR A 2 3.65 11.18 -14.50
C TYR A 2 3.84 9.77 -13.93
N HIS A 3 2.72 9.09 -13.64
CA HIS A 3 2.59 7.80 -12.95
C HIS A 3 3.70 6.79 -13.25
N ASP A 4 3.86 6.40 -14.52
CA ASP A 4 4.77 5.32 -14.91
C ASP A 4 6.25 5.68 -14.77
N GLN A 5 6.59 6.98 -14.72
CA GLN A 5 7.97 7.41 -14.54
C GLN A 5 8.50 7.10 -13.13
N ALA A 6 7.61 7.08 -12.14
CA ALA A 6 7.98 6.85 -10.74
C ALA A 6 7.56 5.46 -10.24
N LEU A 7 6.37 4.98 -10.63
CA LEU A 7 5.83 3.75 -10.06
C LEU A 7 6.44 2.48 -10.65
N ILE A 8 6.89 2.49 -11.92
CA ILE A 8 7.62 1.35 -12.48
C ILE A 8 8.90 1.05 -11.69
N PRO A 9 9.84 2.01 -11.48
CA PRO A 9 11.06 1.73 -10.73
C PRO A 9 10.77 1.40 -9.26
N ALA A 10 9.82 2.07 -8.62
CA ALA A 10 9.45 1.77 -7.22
C ALA A 10 8.96 0.32 -7.06
N LYS A 11 8.03 -0.11 -7.93
CA LYS A 11 7.48 -1.48 -7.94
C LYS A 11 8.50 -2.54 -8.28
N THR A 12 9.48 -2.21 -9.11
CA THR A 12 10.56 -3.15 -9.48
C THR A 12 11.50 -3.41 -8.30
N LEU A 13 11.70 -2.41 -7.43
CA LEU A 13 12.57 -2.53 -6.26
C LEU A 13 11.89 -3.23 -5.08
N SER A 14 10.60 -3.00 -4.83
CA SER A 14 9.89 -3.64 -3.71
C SER A 14 8.38 -3.79 -3.94
N PHE A 15 7.98 -4.72 -4.81
CA PHE A 15 6.57 -4.92 -5.16
C PHE A 15 5.70 -5.34 -3.96
N SER A 16 6.20 -6.23 -3.09
CA SER A 16 5.40 -6.81 -2.00
C SER A 16 5.27 -5.91 -0.77
N GLU A 17 6.08 -4.85 -0.66
CA GLU A 17 6.10 -3.96 0.51
C GLU A 17 5.70 -2.51 0.18
N THR A 18 5.52 -2.17 -1.10
CA THR A 18 5.05 -0.83 -1.48
C THR A 18 3.62 -0.62 -0.96
N VAL A 19 3.38 0.57 -0.40
CA VAL A 19 2.08 1.00 0.13
C VAL A 19 1.63 2.27 -0.57
N ASN A 20 0.38 2.29 -1.03
CA ASN A 20 -0.24 3.50 -1.55
C ASN A 20 -0.77 4.35 -0.40
N ILE A 21 -0.38 5.62 -0.34
CA ILE A 21 -0.84 6.60 0.65
C ILE A 21 -1.56 7.74 -0.08
N THR A 22 -2.70 8.17 0.45
CA THR A 22 -3.39 9.35 -0.06
C THR A 22 -3.17 10.54 0.85
N LEU A 23 -2.44 11.54 0.35
CA LEU A 23 -2.18 12.79 1.07
C LEU A 23 -3.30 13.81 0.81
N GLY A 24 -3.57 14.67 1.78
CA GLY A 24 -4.54 15.77 1.68
C GLY A 24 -5.97 15.43 2.13
N LEU A 25 -6.21 14.22 2.65
CA LEU A 25 -7.48 13.88 3.30
C LEU A 25 -7.47 14.30 4.78
N ALA A 26 -8.66 14.42 5.38
CA ALA A 26 -8.84 14.71 6.80
C ALA A 26 -8.64 13.49 7.73
N PHE A 27 -8.18 12.37 7.18
CA PHE A 27 -7.89 11.14 7.93
C PHE A 27 -6.82 10.32 7.19
N ILE A 28 -6.14 9.45 7.92
CA ILE A 28 -5.11 8.56 7.39
C ILE A 28 -5.74 7.54 6.44
N ARG A 29 -5.24 7.48 5.20
CA ARG A 29 -5.64 6.47 4.22
C ARG A 29 -4.42 5.82 3.56
N THR A 30 -4.27 4.52 3.82
CA THR A 30 -3.33 3.63 3.13
C THR A 30 -4.08 2.61 2.27
N SER A 31 -3.38 1.93 1.37
CA SER A 31 -3.92 0.91 0.47
C SER A 31 -2.81 -0.05 0.02
N PRO A 32 -3.13 -1.33 -0.25
CA PRO A 32 -2.20 -2.21 -0.95
C PRO A 32 -1.85 -1.65 -2.34
N ASP A 33 -0.76 -2.17 -2.91
CA ASP A 33 -0.20 -1.73 -4.20
C ASP A 33 -0.44 -2.69 -5.38
N HIS A 34 -1.29 -3.69 -5.15
CA HIS A 34 -1.76 -4.63 -6.17
C HIS A 34 -3.20 -4.31 -6.62
N GLY A 35 -3.58 -4.91 -7.76
CA GLY A 35 -4.96 -4.89 -8.27
C GLY A 35 -5.85 -5.96 -7.62
N THR A 36 -6.96 -6.29 -8.27
CA THR A 36 -7.98 -7.21 -7.73
C THR A 36 -7.62 -8.69 -7.80
N ALA A 37 -6.72 -9.09 -8.71
CA ALA A 37 -6.27 -10.48 -8.89
C ALA A 37 -7.44 -11.49 -8.93
N LEU A 38 -8.47 -11.20 -9.76
CA LEU A 38 -9.73 -11.96 -9.80
C LEU A 38 -9.53 -13.44 -10.19
N ASP A 39 -8.49 -13.74 -10.95
CA ASP A 39 -8.09 -15.08 -11.38
C ASP A 39 -7.65 -15.99 -10.23
N ILE A 40 -7.24 -15.43 -9.09
CA ILE A 40 -6.83 -16.16 -7.88
C ILE A 40 -7.79 -15.98 -6.69
N ALA A 41 -8.93 -15.33 -6.91
CA ALA A 41 -9.93 -15.13 -5.87
C ALA A 41 -10.47 -16.49 -5.36
N GLY A 42 -10.43 -16.70 -4.04
CA GLY A 42 -10.91 -17.92 -3.40
C GLY A 42 -9.99 -19.14 -3.53
N THR A 43 -8.82 -19.02 -4.19
CA THR A 43 -7.91 -20.16 -4.37
C THR A 43 -6.88 -20.33 -3.26
N GLY A 44 -6.82 -19.39 -2.31
CA GLY A 44 -5.81 -19.37 -1.24
C GLY A 44 -4.39 -19.01 -1.70
N LYS A 45 -4.22 -18.48 -2.92
CA LYS A 45 -2.90 -18.15 -3.51
C LYS A 45 -2.46 -16.69 -3.33
N ALA A 46 -3.36 -15.82 -2.84
CA ALA A 46 -3.06 -14.40 -2.67
C ALA A 46 -1.99 -14.20 -1.59
N ASP A 47 -0.99 -13.36 -1.88
CA ASP A 47 0.00 -12.92 -0.90
C ASP A 47 -0.56 -11.72 -0.11
N PRO A 48 -0.76 -11.84 1.22
CA PRO A 48 -1.32 -10.75 2.03
C PRO A 48 -0.29 -9.67 2.40
N SER A 49 0.99 -9.79 2.00
CA SER A 49 2.09 -8.96 2.50
C SER A 49 1.89 -7.46 2.27
N SER A 50 1.44 -7.04 1.08
CA SER A 50 1.21 -5.62 0.76
C SER A 50 0.07 -5.03 1.59
N LEU A 51 -1.02 -5.78 1.80
CA LEU A 51 -2.12 -5.34 2.67
C LEU A 51 -1.65 -5.24 4.13
N ALA A 52 -0.87 -6.20 4.61
CA ALA A 52 -0.32 -6.17 5.96
C ALA A 52 0.64 -4.99 6.14
N ALA A 53 1.47 -4.66 5.15
CA ALA A 53 2.31 -3.46 5.15
C ALA A 53 1.47 -2.17 5.21
N ALA A 54 0.38 -2.08 4.42
CA ALA A 54 -0.51 -0.92 4.42
C ALA A 54 -1.17 -0.68 5.79
N LEU A 55 -1.59 -1.74 6.47
CA LEU A 55 -2.17 -1.67 7.82
C LEU A 55 -1.13 -1.25 8.87
N ARG A 56 0.09 -1.80 8.81
CA ARG A 56 1.17 -1.43 9.74
C ARG A 56 1.54 0.05 9.59
N LEU A 57 1.64 0.53 8.35
CA LEU A 57 1.95 1.94 8.09
C LEU A 57 0.84 2.87 8.58
N ALA A 58 -0.44 2.51 8.39
CA ALA A 58 -1.54 3.30 8.93
C ALA A 58 -1.45 3.43 10.46
N ALA A 59 -1.15 2.33 11.17
CA ALA A 59 -0.96 2.35 12.61
C ALA A 59 0.28 3.15 13.05
N GLU A 60 1.33 3.17 12.25
CA GLU A 60 2.51 4.01 12.50
C GLU A 60 2.21 5.50 12.35
N LEU A 61 1.51 5.88 11.27
CA LEU A 61 1.11 7.27 11.03
C LEU A 61 0.18 7.78 12.14
N GLU A 62 -0.73 6.95 12.64
CA GLU A 62 -1.63 7.31 13.74
C GLU A 62 -0.85 7.59 15.04
N ARG A 63 0.12 6.74 15.39
CA ARG A 63 0.99 6.97 16.55
C ARG A 63 1.80 8.26 16.43
N ASN A 64 2.22 8.61 15.21
CA ASN A 64 2.97 9.85 14.96
C ASN A 64 2.07 11.08 15.06
N GLU A 65 0.81 10.99 14.62
CA GLU A 65 -0.19 12.06 14.77
C GLU A 65 -0.56 12.29 16.23
N ALA A 66 -0.77 11.22 17.00
CA ALA A 66 -1.10 11.32 18.43
C ALA A 66 0.04 11.89 19.29
N ALA A 67 1.28 11.83 18.80
CA ALA A 67 2.46 12.37 19.47
C ALA A 67 2.75 13.84 19.12
N ALA A 68 2.06 14.42 18.13
CA ALA A 68 2.20 15.80 17.66
C ALA A 68 1.25 16.76 18.39
#